data_AF-A0A2N9J214-F1
#
_entry.id   AF-A0A2N9J214-F1
#
_cell.length_a   1.000
_cell.length_b   1.000
_cell.length_c   1.000
_cell.angle_alpha   90.00
_cell.angle_beta   90.00
_cell.angle_gamma   90.00
#
_symmetry.space_group_name_H-M   'P 1'
#
loop_
_entity.id
_entity.type
_entity.pdbx_description
1 polymer ?
#
loop_
_entity_poly.entity_id
_entity_poly.type
_entity_poly.pdbx_seq_one_letter_code
_entity_poly.pdbx_strand_id
1 'polypeptide(L)'
;MFEVLCARKAMNQRLQEEQRNLASWAQKCIDRGTISQIIDPYLSNKIVPECLKVYVELAESCIRDQGIHRPTMNDVMEKLEFALVLQENADKAKDTDSEEVSLIHLACYQYSSLV
;
A
#
# COMPACT_ATOMS: atom_id res chain seq x y z
N MET A 1 1.55 -11.86 -3.94
CA MET A 1 1.45 -10.39 -3.73
C MET A 1 0.04 -9.98 -3.34
N PHE A 2 -0.97 -10.21 -4.20
CA PHE A 2 -2.35 -9.84 -3.85
C PHE A 2 -2.90 -10.52 -2.58
N GLU A 3 -2.42 -11.71 -2.22
CA GLU A 3 -2.79 -12.36 -0.95
C GLU A 3 -2.42 -11.52 0.27
N VAL A 4 -1.24 -10.88 0.23
CA VAL A 4 -0.74 -10.01 1.30
C VAL A 4 -1.53 -8.70 1.31
N LEU A 5 -1.73 -8.08 0.14
CA LEU A 5 -2.42 -6.79 0.04
C LEU A 5 -3.92 -6.88 0.42
N CYS A 6 -4.58 -8.00 0.11
CA CYS A 6 -6.03 -8.15 0.28
C CYS A 6 -6.39 -9.00 1.50
N ALA A 7 -5.42 -9.54 2.24
CA ALA A 7 -5.61 -10.52 3.31
C ALA A 7 -6.55 -11.69 2.94
N ARG A 8 -6.43 -12.18 1.69
CA ARG A 8 -7.31 -13.18 1.10
C ARG A 8 -6.51 -14.33 0.49
N LYS A 9 -7.08 -15.53 0.51
CA LYS A 9 -6.52 -16.70 -0.17
C LYS A 9 -6.53 -16.49 -1.69
N ALA A 10 -5.49 -16.97 -2.38
CA ALA A 10 -5.41 -16.95 -3.84
C ALA A 10 -6.64 -17.58 -4.53
N MET A 11 -7.15 -18.69 -3.95
CA MET A 11 -8.34 -19.39 -4.43
C MET A 11 -9.35 -19.55 -3.30
N ASN A 12 -10.58 -19.07 -3.51
CA ASN A 12 -11.68 -19.23 -2.56
C ASN A 12 -12.97 -19.67 -3.26
N GLN A 13 -13.24 -20.98 -3.22
CA GLN A 13 -14.41 -21.59 -3.88
C GLN A 13 -15.77 -21.17 -3.28
N ARG A 14 -15.78 -20.58 -2.08
CA ARG A 14 -17.01 -20.12 -1.42
C ARG A 14 -17.51 -18.78 -1.97
N LEU A 15 -16.70 -18.08 -2.76
CA LEU A 15 -17.07 -16.80 -3.36
C LEU A 15 -17.76 -16.99 -4.72
N GLN A 16 -18.38 -15.91 -5.19
CA GLN A 16 -18.88 -15.81 -6.56
C GLN A 16 -17.76 -16.10 -7.56
N GLU A 17 -18.12 -16.71 -8.69
CA GLU A 17 -17.18 -17.25 -9.68
C GLU A 17 -16.08 -16.25 -10.06
N GLU A 18 -16.44 -14.99 -10.30
CA GLU A 18 -15.49 -13.94 -10.66
C GLU A 18 -14.47 -13.61 -9.57
N GLN A 19 -14.82 -13.81 -8.29
CA GLN A 19 -13.99 -13.49 -7.14
C GLN A 19 -13.23 -14.70 -6.58
N ARG A 20 -13.45 -15.89 -7.15
CA ARG A 20 -12.82 -17.14 -6.67
C ARG A 20 -11.30 -17.09 -6.85
N ASN A 21 -10.83 -16.59 -7.99
CA ASN A 21 -9.42 -16.37 -8.27
C ASN A 21 -9.04 -14.94 -7.93
N LEU A 22 -8.19 -14.76 -6.93
CA LEU A 22 -7.80 -13.45 -6.45
C LEU A 22 -7.00 -12.65 -7.49
N ALA A 23 -6.13 -13.30 -8.26
CA ALA A 23 -5.32 -12.63 -9.27
C ALA A 23 -6.18 -12.08 -10.41
N SER A 24 -7.08 -12.91 -10.96
CA SER A 24 -8.01 -12.49 -12.02
C SER A 24 -8.98 -11.41 -11.52
N TRP A 25 -9.45 -11.51 -10.29
CA TRP A 25 -10.32 -10.49 -9.71
C TRP A 25 -9.58 -9.17 -9.48
N ALA A 26 -8.34 -9.23 -8.98
CA ALA A 26 -7.51 -8.04 -8.79
C ALA A 26 -7.21 -7.32 -10.11
N GLN A 27 -6.89 -8.04 -11.19
CA GLN A 27 -6.75 -7.45 -12.54
C GLN A 27 -8.01 -6.68 -12.95
N LYS A 28 -9.19 -7.31 -12.85
CA LYS A 28 -10.47 -6.63 -13.15
C LYS A 28 -10.68 -5.38 -12.30
N CYS A 29 -10.27 -5.39 -11.03
CA CYS A 29 -10.37 -4.22 -10.17
C CYS A 29 -9.37 -3.13 -10.55
N ILE A 30 -8.18 -3.48 -11.01
CA ILE A 30 -7.19 -2.51 -11.55
C ILE A 30 -7.75 -1.87 -12.82
N ASP A 31 -8.23 -2.67 -13.77
CA ASP A 31 -8.82 -2.19 -15.03
C ASP A 31 -10.01 -1.25 -14.81
N ARG A 32 -10.80 -1.51 -13.76
CA ARG A 32 -11.96 -0.69 -13.38
C ARG A 32 -11.61 0.50 -12.48
N GLY A 33 -10.37 0.63 -12.03
CA GLY A 33 -9.97 1.64 -11.05
C GLY A 33 -10.56 1.44 -9.66
N THR A 34 -11.01 0.23 -9.32
CA THR A 34 -11.66 -0.12 -8.04
C THR A 34 -10.75 -0.94 -7.12
N ILE A 35 -9.42 -0.90 -7.31
CA ILE A 35 -8.47 -1.68 -6.50
C ILE A 35 -8.58 -1.36 -5.01
N SER A 36 -8.88 -0.12 -4.64
CA SER A 36 -9.06 0.30 -3.24
C SER A 36 -10.13 -0.47 -2.48
N GLN A 37 -11.11 -1.05 -3.20
CA GLN A 37 -12.21 -1.79 -2.59
C GLN A 37 -11.82 -3.21 -2.15
N ILE A 38 -10.68 -3.72 -2.61
CA ILE A 38 -10.24 -5.09 -2.35
C ILE A 38 -9.03 -5.16 -1.41
N ILE A 39 -8.41 -4.02 -1.11
CA ILE A 39 -7.32 -3.90 -0.15
C ILE A 39 -7.83 -4.29 1.24
N ASP A 40 -6.97 -4.93 2.03
CA ASP A 40 -7.26 -5.21 3.43
C ASP A 40 -7.67 -3.90 4.15
N PRO A 41 -8.86 -3.85 4.78
CA PRO A 41 -9.29 -2.69 5.56
C PRO A 41 -8.27 -2.26 6.63
N TYR A 42 -7.50 -3.20 7.18
CA TYR A 42 -6.44 -2.90 8.13
C TYR A 42 -5.28 -2.08 7.51
N LEU A 43 -5.01 -2.28 6.22
CA LEU A 43 -3.94 -1.61 5.48
C LEU A 43 -4.37 -0.28 4.86
N SER A 44 -5.67 -0.08 4.63
CA SER A 44 -6.21 1.06 3.86
C SER A 44 -5.81 2.45 4.39
N ASN A 45 -5.53 2.57 5.69
CA ASN A 45 -5.11 3.82 6.33
C ASN A 45 -3.64 3.81 6.81
N LYS A 46 -2.89 2.75 6.48
CA LYS A 46 -1.50 2.57 6.93
C LYS A 46 -0.49 2.68 5.80
N ILE A 47 -0.93 2.45 4.57
CA ILE A 47 -0.07 2.51 3.38
C ILE A 47 -0.22 3.87 2.72
N VAL A 48 0.91 4.48 2.38
CA VAL A 48 0.91 5.75 1.63
C VAL A 48 0.56 5.52 0.16
N PRO A 49 -0.20 6.43 -0.48
CA PRO A 49 -0.71 6.23 -1.84
C PRO A 49 0.38 5.90 -2.88
N GLU A 50 1.55 6.51 -2.76
CA GLU A 50 2.68 6.35 -3.67
C GLU A 50 3.28 4.94 -3.55
N CYS A 51 3.48 4.45 -2.33
CA CYS A 51 3.93 3.08 -2.06
C CYS A 51 2.91 2.07 -2.59
N LEU A 52 1.63 2.29 -2.29
CA LEU A 52 0.55 1.42 -2.76
C LEU A 52 0.53 1.33 -4.28
N LYS A 53 0.68 2.45 -4.98
CA LYS A 53 0.71 2.49 -6.45
C LYS A 53 1.84 1.63 -7.00
N VAL A 54 3.07 1.82 -6.52
CA VAL A 54 4.23 1.00 -6.95
C VAL A 54 4.00 -0.48 -6.67
N TYR A 55 3.47 -0.82 -5.49
CA TYR A 55 3.17 -2.20 -5.11
C TYR A 55 2.14 -2.85 -6.04
N VAL A 56 1.05 -2.14 -6.35
CA VAL A 56 -0.03 -2.64 -7.21
C VAL A 56 0.47 -2.83 -8.64
N GLU A 57 1.20 -1.86 -9.20
CA GLU A 57 1.79 -1.96 -10.55
C GLU A 57 2.78 -3.14 -10.64
N LEU A 58 3.59 -3.36 -9.60
CA LEU A 58 4.47 -4.51 -9.52
C LEU A 58 3.67 -5.81 -9.47
N ALA A 59 2.69 -5.90 -8.57
CA ALA A 59 1.86 -7.08 -8.40
C ALA A 59 1.09 -7.46 -9.67
N GLU A 60 0.57 -6.47 -10.39
CA GLU A 60 -0.06 -6.63 -11.70
C GLU A 60 0.92 -7.19 -12.73
N SER A 61 2.13 -6.62 -12.82
CA SER A 61 3.16 -7.07 -13.78
C SER A 61 3.58 -8.53 -13.56
N CYS A 62 3.61 -8.99 -12.30
CA CYS A 62 3.94 -10.37 -11.94
C CYS A 62 2.92 -11.41 -12.43
N ILE A 63 1.67 -11.02 -12.66
CA ILE A 63 0.58 -11.94 -13.03
C ILE A 63 0.13 -11.79 -14.48
N ARG A 64 0.91 -11.10 -15.32
CA ARG A 64 0.63 -11.01 -16.77
C ARG A 64 0.59 -12.39 -17.41
N ASP A 65 -0.30 -12.59 -18.37
CA ASP A 65 -0.49 -13.89 -19.03
C ASP A 65 0.80 -14.35 -19.74
N GLN A 66 1.43 -13.45 -20.47
CA GLN A 66 2.68 -13.72 -21.17
C GLN A 66 3.87 -13.62 -20.22
N GLY A 67 4.56 -14.74 -20.00
CA GLY A 67 5.71 -14.82 -19.11
C GLY A 67 6.85 -13.86 -19.46
N ILE A 68 7.03 -13.53 -20.74
CA ILE A 68 8.03 -12.57 -21.22
C ILE A 68 7.81 -11.14 -20.72
N HIS A 69 6.61 -10.82 -20.25
CA HIS A 69 6.27 -9.50 -19.71
C HIS A 69 6.30 -9.46 -18.19
N ARG A 70 6.59 -10.58 -17.54
CA ARG A 70 6.73 -10.65 -16.09
C ARG A 70 8.13 -10.21 -15.68
N PRO A 71 8.27 -9.44 -14.59
CA PRO A 71 9.58 -9.07 -14.05
C PRO A 71 10.35 -10.29 -13.58
N THR A 72 11.69 -10.17 -13.54
CA THR A 72 12.54 -11.13 -12.84
C THR A 72 12.39 -10.96 -11.33
N MET A 73 12.81 -11.95 -10.54
CA MET A 73 12.77 -11.82 -9.08
C MET A 73 13.70 -10.72 -8.54
N ASN A 74 14.76 -10.35 -9.27
CA ASN A 74 15.59 -9.19 -8.93
C ASN A 74 14.81 -7.88 -9.15
N ASP A 75 14.15 -7.71 -10.29
CA ASP A 75 13.32 -6.52 -10.55
C ASP A 75 12.19 -6.38 -9.51
N VAL A 76 11.62 -7.50 -9.07
CA VAL A 76 10.62 -7.54 -7.99
C VAL A 76 11.22 -7.03 -6.68
N MET A 77 12.42 -7.47 -6.32
CA MET A 77 13.11 -7.07 -5.10
C MET A 77 13.41 -5.56 -5.11
N GLU A 78 14.02 -5.07 -6.18
CA GLU A 78 14.37 -3.65 -6.33
C GLU A 78 13.13 -2.74 -6.23
N LYS A 79 12.02 -3.12 -6.89
CA LYS A 79 10.77 -2.36 -6.81
C LYS A 79 10.13 -2.42 -5.41
N LEU A 80 10.26 -3.52 -4.69
CA LEU A 80 9.77 -3.62 -3.31
C LEU A 80 10.60 -2.77 -2.36
N GLU A 81 11.92 -2.73 -2.51
CA GLU A 81 12.80 -1.84 -1.76
C GLU A 81 12.44 -0.37 -2.01
N PHE A 82 12.19 -0.01 -3.27
CA PHE A 82 11.73 1.34 -3.61
C PHE A 82 10.39 1.68 -2.96
N ALA A 83 9.40 0.76 -3.01
CA ALA A 83 8.12 0.95 -2.35
C ALA A 83 8.27 1.11 -0.83
N LEU A 84 9.16 0.35 -0.21
CA LEU A 84 9.47 0.47 1.22
C LEU A 84 10.04 1.85 1.55
N VAL A 85 11.02 2.34 0.78
CA VAL A 85 11.59 3.68 0.97
C VAL A 85 10.53 4.77 0.89
N LEU A 86 9.56 4.66 -0.03
CA LEU A 86 8.44 5.60 -0.12
C LEU A 86 7.60 5.62 1.17
N GLN A 87 7.31 4.45 1.74
CA GLN A 87 6.56 4.34 2.98
C GLN A 87 7.36 4.90 4.17
N GLU A 88 8.63 4.51 4.33
CA GLU A 88 9.48 4.97 5.44
C GLU A 88 9.68 6.48 5.44
N ASN A 89 9.86 7.09 4.25
CA ASN A 89 10.00 8.53 4.13
C ASN A 89 8.73 9.26 4.56
N ALA A 90 7.55 8.73 4.20
CA ALA A 90 6.29 9.32 4.59
C ALA A 90 5.99 9.14 6.08
N ASP A 91 6.42 8.03 6.68
CA ASP A 91 6.26 7.83 8.13
C ASP A 91 7.20 8.73 8.93
N LYS A 92 8.46 8.93 8.49
CA LYS A 92 9.38 9.91 9.09
C LYS A 92 8.82 11.34 9.04
N ALA A 93 8.15 11.71 7.95
CA ALA A 93 7.53 13.03 7.82
C ALA A 93 6.39 13.27 8.82
N LYS A 94 5.65 12.21 9.21
CA LYS A 94 4.60 12.32 10.25
C LYS A 94 5.20 12.50 11.64
N ASP A 95 6.35 11.89 11.90
CA ASP A 95 7.04 12.03 13.18
C ASP A 95 7.54 13.48 13.39
N THR A 96 8.08 14.10 12.34
CA THR A 96 8.54 15.51 12.40
C THR A 96 7.39 16.50 12.59
N ASP A 97 6.24 16.28 11.95
CA ASP A 97 5.05 17.12 12.14
C ASP A 97 4.50 17.02 13.58
N SER A 98 4.62 15.84 14.20
CA SER A 98 4.19 15.59 15.59
C SER A 98 5.08 16.29 16.61
N GLU A 99 6.38 16.36 16.34
CA GLU A 99 7.36 17.08 17.14
C GLU A 99 7.16 18.60 17.05
N GLU A 100 6.93 19.15 15.85
CA GLU A 100 6.61 20.58 15.68
C GLU A 100 5.31 20.98 16.38
N VAL A 101 4.25 20.17 16.28
CA VAL A 101 2.99 20.42 17.00
C VAL A 101 3.18 20.36 18.52
N SER A 102 4.01 19.44 19.01
CA SER A 102 4.35 19.35 20.44
C SER A 102 5.18 20.54 20.92
N LEU A 103 6.13 21.04 20.11
CA LEU A 103 6.91 22.24 20.40
C LEU A 103 6.02 23.50 20.41
N ILE A 104 5.08 23.62 19.47
CA ILE A 104 4.09 24.71 19.46
C ILE A 104 3.21 24.65 20.71
N HIS A 105 2.75 23.46 21.10
CA HIS A 105 1.93 23.30 22.31
C HIS A 105 2.72 23.66 23.59
N LEU A 106 3.98 23.23 23.69
CA LEU A 106 4.86 23.54 24.82
C LEU A 106 5.14 25.05 24.91
N ALA A 107 5.40 25.69 23.77
CA ALA A 107 5.61 27.14 23.69
C ALA A 107 4.36 27.90 24.15
N CYS A 108 3.17 27.52 23.68
CA CYS A 108 1.91 28.14 24.13
C CYS A 108 1.68 27.98 25.65
N TYR A 109 1.99 26.81 26.21
CA TYR A 109 1.87 26.57 27.65
C TYR A 109 2.85 27.43 28.47
N GLN A 110 4.10 27.54 28.01
CA GLN A 110 5.12 28.38 28.65
C GLN A 110 4.78 29.87 28.60
N TYR A 111 4.29 30.38 27.46
CA TYR A 111 3.81 31.77 27.36
C TYR A 111 2.66 32.08 28.32
N SER A 112 1.76 31.12 28.55
CA SER A 112 0.61 31.29 29.45
C SER A 112 1.00 31.27 30.94
N SER A 113 2.17 30.73 31.28
CA SER A 113 2.68 30.69 32.66
C SER A 113 3.57 31.90 33.02
N LEU A 114 3.87 32.74 32.02
CA LEU A 114 4.70 33.95 32.13
C LEU A 114 3.87 35.24 32.21
N VAL A 115 2.53 35.15 32.20
CA VAL A 115 1.57 36.26 32.34
C VAL A 115 0.73 36.07 33.60
#